data_AF-A0A7L1T7S3-F1
#
_entry.id   AF-A0A7L1T7S3-F1
#
_cell.length_a   1.000
_cell.length_b   1.000
_cell.length_c   1.000
_cell.angle_alpha   90.00
_cell.angle_beta   90.00
_cell.angle_gamma   90.00
#
_symmetry.space_group_name_H-M   'P 1'
#
loop_
_entity.id
_entity.type
_entity.pdbx_description
1 polymer ?
#
loop_
_entity_poly.entity_id
_entity_poly.type
_entity_poly.pdbx_seq_one_letter_code
_entity_poly.pdbx_strand_id
1 'polypeptide(L)'
;FLFFCFFSSAPAFSFIYIVGSVEIPNLTYTNDLNDPKSQKFLLQAEAIQNYFAESYESSSLGKYYLKSVVAAFSEGESGLRAYYWNTFWAP
;
A
#
# COMPACT_ATOMS: atom_id res chain seq x y z
N PHE A 1 39.56 -20.00 27.39
CA PHE A 1 38.58 -20.12 26.30
C PHE A 1 37.94 -18.75 26.12
N LEU A 2 38.21 -18.05 25.02
CA LEU A 2 37.69 -16.70 24.76
C LEU A 2 36.44 -16.85 23.89
N PHE A 3 35.28 -16.41 24.40
CA PHE A 3 34.02 -16.45 23.69
C PHE A 3 33.87 -15.13 22.91
N PHE A 4 33.96 -15.18 21.58
CA PHE A 4 33.61 -14.05 20.72
C PHE A 4 32.12 -14.15 20.39
N CYS A 5 31.31 -13.31 21.03
CA CYS A 5 29.94 -13.05 20.57
C CYS A 5 30.01 -12.06 19.41
N PHE A 6 29.80 -12.52 18.19
CA PHE A 6 29.54 -11.64 17.05
C PHE A 6 28.09 -11.18 17.14
N PHE A 7 27.89 -9.94 17.62
CA PHE A 7 26.58 -9.29 17.55
C PHE A 7 26.42 -8.74 16.13
N SER A 8 25.84 -9.53 15.23
CA SER A 8 25.39 -9.01 13.94
C SER A 8 24.08 -8.27 14.18
N SER A 9 24.15 -6.95 14.35
CA SER A 9 22.94 -6.11 14.26
C SER A 9 22.36 -6.29 12.85
N ALA A 10 21.29 -7.06 12.72
CA ALA A 10 20.32 -6.81 11.66
C ALA A 10 19.99 -5.30 11.68
N PRO A 11 19.68 -4.65 10.54
CA PRO A 11 19.62 -3.20 10.50
C PRO A 11 18.67 -2.68 11.57
N ALA A 12 19.01 -1.54 12.17
CA ALA A 12 18.26 -0.93 13.28
C ALA A 12 16.80 -0.54 12.94
N PHE A 13 16.38 -0.84 11.71
CA PHE A 13 15.04 -0.74 11.18
C PHE A 13 14.96 -1.52 9.86
N SER A 14 13.76 -1.98 9.51
CA SER A 14 13.41 -2.63 8.25
C SER A 14 12.13 -2.03 7.68
N PHE A 15 11.86 -2.26 6.40
CA PHE A 15 10.60 -1.88 5.75
C PHE A 15 9.81 -3.13 5.40
N ILE A 16 8.53 -3.14 5.79
CA ILE A 16 7.58 -4.20 5.43
C ILE A 16 6.70 -3.67 4.30
N TYR A 17 6.59 -4.45 3.24
CA TYR A 17 5.71 -4.18 2.11
C TYR A 17 4.58 -5.20 2.11
N ILE A 18 3.35 -4.72 2.26
CA ILE A 18 2.15 -5.55 2.13
C ILE A 18 1.53 -5.24 0.79
N VAL A 19 1.47 -6.23 -0.09
CA VAL A 19 0.89 -6.10 -1.44
C VAL A 19 -0.46 -6.81 -1.46
N GLY A 20 -1.44 -6.22 -2.13
CA GLY A 20 -2.76 -6.83 -2.24
C GLY A 20 -3.62 -6.17 -3.30
N SER A 21 -4.87 -6.62 -3.35
CA SER A 21 -5.91 -6.00 -4.15
C SER A 21 -7.17 -5.82 -3.32
N VAL A 22 -7.89 -4.73 -3.56
CA VAL A 22 -9.21 -4.49 -2.99
C VAL A 22 -10.19 -4.23 -4.12
N GLU A 23 -11.42 -4.68 -3.96
CA GLU A 23 -12.48 -4.41 -4.91
C GLU A 23 -13.43 -3.35 -4.35
N ILE A 24 -13.71 -2.34 -5.17
CA ILE A 24 -14.52 -1.20 -4.79
C ILE A 24 -15.83 -1.31 -5.55
N PRO A 25 -16.93 -1.68 -4.86
CA PRO A 25 -18.21 -1.86 -5.51
C PRO A 25 -18.74 -0.52 -6.04
N ASN A 26 -19.64 -0.57 -7.02
CA ASN A 26 -20.28 0.60 -7.63
C ASN A 26 -19.34 1.58 -8.37
N LEU A 27 -18.07 1.20 -8.56
CA LEU A 27 -17.13 1.90 -9.44
C LEU A 27 -16.89 1.03 -10.67
N THR A 28 -17.09 1.60 -11.86
CA THR A 28 -16.90 0.89 -13.12
C THR A 28 -15.49 1.12 -13.65
N TYR A 29 -14.83 0.05 -14.08
CA TYR A 29 -13.56 0.15 -14.76
C TYR A 29 -13.71 0.81 -16.14
N THR A 30 -12.75 1.65 -16.51
CA THR A 30 -12.72 2.36 -17.80
C THR A 30 -11.31 2.41 -18.34
N ASN A 31 -11.16 2.45 -19.67
CA ASN A 31 -9.85 2.42 -20.32
C ASN A 31 -8.86 3.50 -19.86
N ASP A 32 -9.33 4.68 -19.43
CA ASP A 32 -8.45 5.73 -18.89
C ASP A 32 -7.67 5.27 -17.65
N LEU A 33 -8.18 4.29 -16.91
CA LEU A 33 -7.51 3.71 -15.73
C LEU A 33 -6.36 2.76 -16.10
N ASN A 34 -6.13 2.48 -17.39
CA ASN A 34 -4.91 1.78 -17.84
C ASN A 34 -3.69 2.68 -17.92
N ASP A 35 -3.88 3.99 -18.10
CA ASP A 35 -2.77 4.93 -18.12
C ASP A 35 -2.53 5.47 -16.71
N PRO A 36 -1.41 5.10 -16.04
CA PRO A 36 -1.10 5.60 -14.70
C PRO A 36 -0.86 7.11 -14.64
N LYS A 37 -0.74 7.78 -15.80
CA LYS A 37 -0.62 9.23 -15.90
C LYS A 37 -1.95 9.93 -16.20
N SER A 38 -3.02 9.19 -16.47
CA SER A 38 -4.31 9.80 -16.72
C SER A 38 -4.83 10.50 -15.47
N GLN A 39 -5.51 11.62 -15.65
CA GLN A 39 -6.13 12.35 -14.54
C GLN A 39 -7.09 11.45 -13.75
N LYS A 40 -7.79 10.53 -14.44
CA LYS A 40 -8.73 9.61 -13.80
C LYS A 40 -8.02 8.59 -12.92
N PHE A 41 -6.90 8.03 -13.38
CA PHE A 41 -6.08 7.14 -12.57
C PHE A 41 -5.59 7.87 -11.32
N LEU A 42 -5.01 9.06 -11.49
CA LEU A 42 -4.40 9.82 -10.40
C LEU A 42 -5.44 10.18 -9.31
N LEU A 43 -6.61 10.68 -9.70
CA LEU A 43 -7.68 11.02 -8.74
C LEU A 43 -8.22 9.78 -8.01
N GLN A 44 -8.39 8.65 -8.72
CA GLN A 44 -8.89 7.43 -8.11
C GLN A 44 -7.85 6.81 -7.15
N ALA A 45 -6.58 6.81 -7.56
CA ALA A 45 -5.47 6.35 -6.74
C ALA A 45 -5.34 7.20 -5.47
N GLU A 46 -5.41 8.53 -5.60
CA GLU A 46 -5.38 9.46 -4.46
C GLU A 46 -6.51 9.19 -3.47
N ALA A 47 -7.76 9.03 -3.93
CA ALA A 47 -8.89 8.75 -3.05
C ALA A 47 -8.71 7.46 -2.23
N ILE A 48 -8.23 6.38 -2.86
CA ILE A 48 -7.99 5.09 -2.19
C ILE A 48 -6.80 5.19 -1.23
N GLN A 49 -5.72 5.87 -1.63
CA GLN A 49 -4.54 6.06 -0.79
C GLN A 49 -4.86 6.91 0.45
N ASN A 50 -5.69 7.94 0.32
CA ASN A 50 -6.16 8.76 1.45
C ASN A 50 -7.01 7.92 2.41
N TYR A 51 -7.91 7.08 1.88
CA TYR A 51 -8.67 6.14 2.70
C TYR A 51 -7.77 5.19 3.50
N PHE A 52 -6.73 4.62 2.86
CA PHE A 52 -5.77 3.78 3.57
C PHE A 52 -4.97 4.57 4.62
N ALA A 53 -4.55 5.80 4.31
CA ALA A 53 -3.84 6.64 5.26
C ALA A 53 -4.67 6.88 6.53
N GLU A 54 -5.92 7.36 6.38
CA GLU A 54 -6.84 7.57 7.51
C GLU A 54 -7.09 6.28 8.30
N SER A 55 -7.28 5.16 7.60
CA SER A 55 -7.53 3.85 8.22
C SER A 55 -6.32 3.34 9.02
N TYR A 56 -5.11 3.48 8.49
CA TYR A 56 -3.91 3.01 9.18
C TYR A 56 -3.49 3.94 10.30
N GLU A 57 -3.54 5.26 10.10
CA GLU A 57 -3.20 6.26 11.12
C GLU A 57 -4.10 6.16 12.36
N SER A 58 -5.37 5.80 12.18
CA SER A 58 -6.31 5.54 13.28
C SER A 58 -6.19 4.15 13.92
N SER A 59 -5.35 3.25 13.36
CA SER A 59 -5.18 1.87 13.83
C SER A 59 -3.95 1.69 14.74
N SER A 60 -3.80 0.49 15.31
CA SER A 60 -2.60 0.09 16.06
C SER A 60 -1.32 0.07 15.21
N LEU A 61 -1.45 0.08 13.88
CA LEU A 61 -0.34 0.12 12.92
C LEU A 61 0.09 1.54 12.55
N GLY A 62 -0.64 2.58 12.99
CA GLY A 62 -0.43 3.97 12.55
C GLY A 62 0.99 4.47 12.78
N LYS A 63 1.59 4.15 13.93
CA LYS A 63 3.00 4.51 14.24
C LYS A 63 4.04 3.87 13.32
N TYR A 64 3.66 2.82 12.59
CA TYR A 64 4.52 2.10 11.65
C TYR A 64 4.19 2.46 10.21
N TYR A 65 3.01 3.02 9.92
CA TYR A 65 2.58 3.32 8.57
C TYR A 65 3.43 4.42 7.94
N LEU A 66 3.82 4.22 6.67
CA LEU A 66 4.58 5.21 5.91
C LEU A 66 3.79 5.71 4.71
N LYS A 67 3.27 4.80 3.88
CA LYS A 67 2.48 5.15 2.70
C LYS A 67 1.74 3.95 2.13
N SER A 68 0.69 4.25 1.38
CA SER A 68 -0.01 3.35 0.49
C SER A 68 0.16 3.86 -0.94
N VAL A 69 0.34 2.95 -1.89
CA VAL A 69 0.43 3.31 -3.32
C VAL A 69 -0.46 2.38 -4.10
N VAL A 70 -1.34 2.95 -4.93
CA VAL A 70 -2.10 2.20 -5.92
C VAL A 70 -1.24 2.05 -7.17
N ALA A 71 -1.01 0.80 -7.56
CA ALA A 71 -0.15 0.41 -8.65
C ALA A 71 -0.90 0.31 -9.98
N ALA A 72 -2.12 -0.21 -9.94
CA ALA A 72 -2.92 -0.51 -11.12
C ALA A 72 -4.40 -0.66 -10.77
N PHE A 73 -5.23 -0.58 -11.81
CA PHE A 73 -6.65 -0.90 -11.75
C PHE A 73 -7.01 -1.98 -12.77
N SER A 74 -8.00 -2.79 -12.45
CA SER A 74 -8.65 -3.70 -13.41
C SER A 74 -10.15 -3.75 -13.18
N GLU A 75 -10.84 -4.38 -14.12
CA GLU A 75 -12.20 -4.86 -13.88
C GLU A 75 -12.18 -5.92 -12.76
N GLY A 76 -13.14 -5.82 -11.83
CA GLY A 76 -13.41 -6.77 -10.76
C GLY A 76 -14.75 -7.47 -10.96
N GLU A 77 -15.15 -8.33 -10.03
CA GLU A 77 -16.40 -9.10 -10.15
C GLU A 77 -17.66 -8.25 -9.95
N SER A 78 -17.57 -7.24 -9.09
CA SER A 78 -18.64 -6.37 -8.61
C SER A 78 -18.30 -4.87 -8.71
N GLY A 79 -17.13 -4.53 -9.27
CA GLY A 79 -16.70 -3.15 -9.42
C GLY A 79 -15.25 -3.00 -9.83
N LEU A 80 -14.63 -1.91 -9.38
CA LEU A 80 -13.26 -1.55 -9.73
C LEU A 80 -12.28 -2.26 -8.80
N ARG A 81 -11.39 -3.06 -9.35
CA ARG A 81 -10.31 -3.69 -8.57
C ARG A 81 -9.08 -2.79 -8.58
N ALA A 82 -8.56 -2.47 -7.41
CA ALA A 82 -7.35 -1.68 -7.22
C ALA A 82 -6.25 -2.58 -6.65
N TYR A 83 -5.07 -2.56 -7.26
CA TYR A 83 -3.88 -3.25 -6.78
C TYR A 83 -2.99 -2.24 -6.07
N TYR A 84 -2.49 -2.59 -4.88
CA TYR A 84 -1.76 -1.64 -4.06
C TYR A 84 -0.62 -2.32 -3.31
N TRP A 85 0.30 -1.49 -2.81
CA TRP A 85 1.21 -1.88 -1.74
C TRP A 85 1.24 -0.83 -0.64
N ASN A 86 1.34 -1.31 0.59
CA ASN A 86 1.47 -0.49 1.79
C ASN A 86 2.86 -0.70 2.37
N THR A 87 3.52 0.40 2.72
CA THR A 87 4.86 0.39 3.31
C THR A 87 4.76 0.72 4.79
N PHE A 88 5.37 -0.11 5.62
CA PHE A 88 5.48 0.09 7.06
C PHE A 88 6.94 0.09 7.48
N TRP A 89 7.26 0.92 8.45
CA TRP A 89 8.50 0.87 9.20
C TRP A 89 8.41 -0.21 10.28
N ALA A 90 9.44 -1.04 10.42
CA ALA A 90 9.53 -2.09 11.43
C ALA A 90 10.86 -1.97 12.20
N PRO A 91 10.83 -1.70 13.52
CA PRO A 91 12.02 -1.64 14.37
C PRO A 91 12.68 -2.99 14.59
#